data_AF-A0A2T4MX53-F1
#
_entry.id   AF-A0A2T4MX53-F1
#
_cell.length_a   1.000
_cell.length_b   1.000
_cell.length_c   1.000
_cell.angle_alpha   90.00
_cell.angle_beta   90.00
_cell.angle_gamma   90.00
#
_symmetry.space_group_name_H-M   'P 1'
#
loop_
_entity.id
_entity.type
_entity.pdbx_description
1 polymer ?
#
loop_
_entity_poly.entity_id
_entity_poly.type
_entity_poly.pdbx_seq_one_letter_code
_entity_poly.pdbx_strand_id
1 'polypeptide(L)'
;MIVPKSSSFFKGIQAKELTFGDLNVPSKKAYIWFFAIEQGCDMINAIMDILPGDALNPSDISESAWELMFERISAHLKGATFRYLEIPVVEIQSLIMSHNQSIKEDYASWADYAKSYCSHDIERHPETDRFPCISFSGDSDIIWDGWHRLHSYINSNHATIPVLEC
;
A
#
# COMPACT_ATOMS: atom_id res chain seq x y z
N MET A 1 7.94 11.76 -11.01
CA MET A 1 8.60 12.91 -10.34
C MET A 1 9.31 12.34 -9.12
N ILE A 2 10.64 12.44 -8.99
CA ILE A 2 11.36 11.81 -7.87
C ILE A 2 11.21 12.73 -6.65
N VAL A 3 10.43 12.30 -5.65
CA VAL A 3 10.26 13.06 -4.41
C VAL A 3 11.55 12.94 -3.56
N PRO A 4 12.08 14.03 -2.98
CA PRO A 4 13.27 13.95 -2.14
C PRO A 4 13.05 13.11 -0.89
N LYS A 5 14.01 12.26 -0.52
CA LYS A 5 14.03 11.44 0.72
C LYS A 5 13.77 12.23 2.01
N SER A 6 13.89 13.55 2.01
CA SER A 6 13.74 14.43 3.18
C SER A 6 12.30 14.59 3.67
N SER A 7 11.29 14.16 2.91
CA SER A 7 9.87 14.31 3.26
C SER A 7 9.17 13.01 3.67
N SER A 8 9.88 11.88 3.70
CA SER A 8 9.33 10.59 4.15
C SER A 8 8.97 10.64 5.64
N PHE A 9 7.82 10.05 5.99
CA PHE A 9 7.42 9.84 7.39
C PHE A 9 8.24 8.75 8.09
N PHE A 10 8.86 7.86 7.31
CA PHE A 10 9.54 6.67 7.80
C PHE A 10 11.05 6.89 7.97
N LYS A 11 11.43 8.07 8.47
CA LYS A 11 12.84 8.41 8.73
C LYS A 11 13.41 7.48 9.80
N GLY A 12 14.57 6.88 9.49
CA GLY A 12 15.24 5.95 10.40
C GLY A 12 14.79 4.49 10.28
N ILE A 13 13.71 4.20 9.55
CA ILE A 13 13.30 2.84 9.23
C ILE A 13 14.08 2.36 8.02
N GLN A 14 14.67 1.17 8.11
CA GLN A 14 15.42 0.58 7.01
C GLN A 14 14.47 0.26 5.84
N ALA A 15 14.77 0.85 4.68
CA ALA A 15 14.02 0.62 3.45
C ALA A 15 14.89 -0.11 2.42
N LYS A 16 14.26 -0.97 1.62
CA LYS A 16 14.86 -1.50 0.40
C LYS A 16 14.44 -0.62 -0.76
N GLU A 17 15.41 -0.02 -1.44
CA GLU A 17 15.18 0.71 -2.69
C GLU A 17 15.14 -0.28 -3.84
N LEU A 18 14.02 -0.30 -4.57
CA LEU A 18 13.73 -1.29 -5.60
C LEU A 18 13.18 -0.60 -6.84
N THR A 19 13.46 -1.13 -8.03
CA THR A 19 12.69 -0.77 -9.22
C THR A 19 11.36 -1.54 -9.22
N PHE A 20 10.41 -1.15 -10.07
CA PHE A 20 9.15 -1.91 -10.19
C PHE A 20 9.41 -3.39 -10.52
N GLY A 21 10.38 -3.69 -11.37
CA GLY A 21 10.77 -5.06 -11.73
C GLY A 21 11.27 -5.88 -10.54
N ASP A 22 11.94 -5.25 -9.58
CA ASP A 22 12.53 -5.90 -8.40
C ASP A 22 11.55 -6.06 -7.23
N LEU A 23 10.38 -5.45 -7.31
CA LEU A 23 9.33 -5.63 -6.31
C LEU A 23 8.84 -7.09 -6.26
N ASN A 24 8.52 -7.56 -5.06
CA ASN A 24 7.82 -8.83 -4.90
C ASN A 24 6.41 -8.75 -5.54
N VAL A 25 5.83 -9.91 -5.87
CA VAL A 25 4.51 -9.99 -6.51
C VAL A 25 3.41 -9.24 -5.72
N PRO A 26 3.28 -9.41 -4.39
CA PRO A 26 2.27 -8.67 -3.62
C PRO A 26 2.38 -7.14 -3.77
N SER A 27 3.60 -6.60 -3.79
CA SER A 27 3.83 -5.17 -3.95
C SER A 27 3.47 -4.66 -5.35
N LYS A 28 3.79 -5.44 -6.38
CA LYS A 28 3.37 -5.12 -7.75
C LYS A 28 1.84 -5.11 -7.88
N LYS A 29 1.16 -6.11 -7.31
CA LYS A 29 -0.30 -6.19 -7.29
C LYS A 29 -0.91 -5.00 -6.55
N ALA A 30 -0.43 -4.67 -5.35
CA ALA A 30 -0.91 -3.53 -4.58
C ALA A 30 -0.74 -2.19 -5.33
N TYR A 31 0.42 -1.96 -5.94
CA TYR A 31 0.66 -0.75 -6.73
C TYR A 31 -0.30 -0.64 -7.93
N ILE A 32 -0.43 -1.71 -8.73
CA ILE A 32 -1.29 -1.69 -9.91
C ILE A 32 -2.76 -1.51 -9.51
N TRP A 33 -3.21 -2.23 -8.49
CA TRP A 33 -4.57 -2.14 -7.99
C TRP A 33 -4.92 -0.71 -7.57
N PHE A 34 -4.09 -0.11 -6.72
CA PHE A 34 -4.34 1.24 -6.25
C PHE A 34 -4.29 2.27 -7.39
N PHE A 35 -3.19 2.35 -8.12
CA PHE A 35 -3.00 3.45 -9.06
C PHE A 35 -3.76 3.28 -10.36
N ALA A 36 -3.67 2.10 -10.97
CA ALA A 36 -4.26 1.90 -12.28
C ALA A 36 -5.77 1.69 -12.13
N ILE A 37 -6.22 0.88 -11.18
CA ILE A 37 -7.62 0.46 -11.09
C ILE A 37 -8.44 1.42 -10.25
N GLU A 38 -8.05 1.70 -9.00
CA GLU A 38 -8.87 2.52 -8.09
C GLU A 38 -8.77 4.02 -8.37
N GLN A 39 -7.55 4.54 -8.57
CA GLN A 39 -7.34 5.97 -8.84
C GLN A 39 -7.59 6.33 -10.31
N GLY A 40 -7.62 5.35 -11.22
CA GLY A 40 -7.85 5.57 -12.65
C GLY A 40 -6.80 6.48 -13.31
N CYS A 41 -5.55 6.44 -12.84
CA CYS A 41 -4.49 7.28 -13.41
C CYS A 41 -4.14 6.84 -14.84
N ASP A 42 -3.35 7.65 -15.58
CA ASP A 42 -2.98 7.38 -16.98
C ASP A 42 -2.41 5.97 -17.24
N MET A 43 -1.85 5.32 -16.22
CA MET A 43 -1.39 3.92 -16.29
C MET A 43 -2.51 2.92 -16.61
N ILE A 44 -3.79 3.23 -16.31
CA ILE A 44 -4.93 2.37 -16.65
C ILE A 44 -4.97 2.09 -18.16
N ASN A 45 -4.61 3.07 -18.99
CA ASN A 45 -4.59 2.94 -20.45
C ASN A 45 -3.58 1.90 -20.95
N ALA A 46 -2.54 1.59 -20.16
CA ALA A 46 -1.55 0.58 -20.52
C ALA A 46 -2.06 -0.86 -20.30
N ILE A 47 -3.10 -1.03 -19.47
CA ILE A 47 -3.57 -2.35 -19.01
C ILE A 47 -5.08 -2.57 -19.19
N MET A 48 -5.81 -1.58 -19.71
CA MET A 48 -7.27 -1.60 -19.82
C MET A 48 -7.79 -2.80 -20.63
N ASP A 49 -7.07 -3.23 -21.65
CA ASP A 49 -7.40 -4.41 -22.47
C ASP A 49 -7.17 -5.74 -21.75
N ILE A 50 -6.46 -5.73 -20.62
CA ILE A 50 -6.12 -6.91 -19.81
C ILE A 50 -7.09 -7.05 -18.63
N LEU A 51 -7.57 -5.92 -18.10
CA LEU A 51 -8.44 -5.91 -16.93
C LEU A 51 -9.82 -6.49 -17.27
N PRO A 52 -10.30 -7.49 -16.51
CA PRO A 52 -11.69 -7.90 -16.58
C PRO A 52 -12.57 -6.70 -16.22
N GLY A 53 -13.55 -6.38 -17.06
CA GLY A 53 -14.43 -5.21 -16.86
C GLY A 53 -15.31 -5.29 -15.61
N ASP A 54 -15.36 -6.45 -14.96
CA ASP A 54 -16.12 -6.77 -13.76
C ASP A 54 -15.25 -7.15 -12.55
N ALA A 55 -13.92 -6.96 -12.63
CA ALA A 55 -13.04 -7.24 -11.49
C ALA A 55 -13.36 -6.29 -10.32
N LEU A 56 -13.75 -6.85 -9.18
CA LEU A 56 -14.03 -6.11 -7.95
C LEU A 56 -12.92 -6.28 -6.91
N ASN A 57 -12.15 -7.36 -7.01
CA ASN A 57 -11.06 -7.69 -6.09
C ASN A 57 -9.81 -8.16 -6.87
N PRO A 58 -8.60 -8.02 -6.28
CA PRO A 58 -7.38 -8.56 -6.88
C PRO A 58 -7.43 -10.06 -7.20
N SER A 59 -8.24 -10.83 -6.45
CA SER A 59 -8.47 -12.26 -6.65
C SER A 59 -9.26 -12.61 -7.91
N ASP A 60 -9.97 -11.64 -8.49
CA ASP A 60 -10.78 -11.85 -9.69
C ASP A 60 -9.90 -11.86 -10.96
N ILE A 61 -8.65 -11.44 -10.83
CA ILE A 61 -7.68 -11.32 -11.93
C ILE A 61 -6.80 -12.56 -11.96
N SER A 62 -6.78 -13.25 -13.11
CA SER A 62 -5.92 -14.42 -13.33
C SER A 62 -4.42 -14.09 -13.21
N GLU A 63 -3.60 -15.05 -12.79
CA GLU A 63 -2.15 -14.87 -12.68
C GLU A 63 -1.49 -14.50 -14.03
N SER A 64 -1.95 -15.06 -15.15
CA SER A 64 -1.45 -14.68 -16.49
C SER A 64 -1.78 -13.23 -16.86
N ALA A 65 -2.94 -12.72 -16.41
CA ALA A 65 -3.28 -11.31 -16.58
C ALA A 65 -2.38 -10.42 -15.70
N TRP A 66 -2.11 -10.84 -14.46
CA TRP A 66 -1.16 -10.16 -13.58
C TRP A 66 0.24 -10.07 -14.19
N GLU A 67 0.77 -11.17 -14.73
CA GLU A 67 2.08 -11.20 -15.37
C GLU A 67 2.18 -10.20 -16.54
N LEU A 68 1.16 -10.16 -17.41
CA LEU A 68 1.12 -9.24 -18.53
C LEU A 68 1.02 -7.78 -18.07
N MET A 69 0.24 -7.50 -17.02
CA MET A 69 0.18 -6.15 -16.44
C MET A 69 1.52 -5.74 -15.82
N PHE A 70 2.24 -6.67 -15.15
CA PHE A 70 3.56 -6.37 -14.59
C PHE A 70 4.55 -5.96 -15.69
N GLU A 71 4.55 -6.65 -16.83
CA GLU A 71 5.41 -6.32 -17.96
C GLU A 71 5.13 -4.90 -18.48
N ARG A 72 3.87 -4.60 -18.76
CA ARG A 72 3.47 -3.31 -19.35
C ARG A 72 3.70 -2.14 -18.40
N ILE A 73 3.36 -2.31 -17.13
CA ILE A 73 3.58 -1.29 -16.10
C ILE A 73 5.08 -1.10 -15.83
N SER A 74 5.88 -2.17 -15.86
CA SER A 74 7.33 -2.04 -15.72
C SER A 74 7.96 -1.19 -16.83
N ALA A 75 7.43 -1.27 -18.06
CA ALA A 75 7.89 -0.42 -19.16
C ALA A 75 7.52 1.05 -18.94
N HIS A 76 6.31 1.32 -18.41
CA HIS A 76 5.85 2.66 -18.09
C HIS A 76 6.64 3.31 -16.94
N LEU A 77 7.04 2.51 -15.95
CA LEU A 77 7.74 2.96 -14.74
C LEU A 77 9.27 2.90 -14.86
N LYS A 78 9.81 2.89 -16.07
CA LYS A 78 11.26 2.79 -16.29
C LYS A 78 11.99 3.95 -15.60
N GLY A 79 12.89 3.60 -14.67
CA GLY A 79 13.67 4.57 -13.90
C GLY A 79 12.98 5.09 -12.63
N ALA A 80 11.74 4.67 -12.35
CA ALA A 80 11.12 4.90 -11.06
C ALA A 80 11.73 3.98 -9.98
N THR A 81 11.84 4.51 -8.77
CA THR A 81 12.35 3.79 -7.60
C THR A 81 11.33 3.85 -6.48
N PHE A 82 11.13 2.71 -5.84
CA PHE A 82 10.20 2.53 -4.73
C PHE A 82 10.99 2.20 -3.46
N ARG A 83 10.44 2.56 -2.31
CA ARG A 83 10.96 2.14 -1.02
C ARG A 83 10.00 1.12 -0.42
N TYR A 84 10.48 -0.11 -0.28
CA TYR A 84 9.76 -1.15 0.44
C TYR A 84 10.25 -1.19 1.90
N LEU A 85 9.32 -1.08 2.84
CA LEU A 85 9.59 -1.05 4.27
C LEU A 85 8.78 -2.13 4.99
N GLU A 86 9.36 -2.68 6.05
CA GLU A 86 8.65 -3.50 7.04
C GLU A 86 8.63 -2.70 8.35
N ILE A 87 7.50 -2.06 8.63
CA ILE A 87 7.40 -1.09 9.72
C ILE A 87 6.86 -1.78 10.97
N PRO A 88 7.55 -1.72 12.13
CA PRO A 88 7.01 -2.25 13.37
C PRO A 88 5.60 -1.72 13.66
N VAL A 89 4.69 -2.59 14.08
CA VAL A 89 3.28 -2.20 14.33
C VAL A 89 3.18 -1.00 15.27
N VAL A 90 3.96 -0.99 16.36
CA VAL A 90 3.95 0.12 17.33
C VAL A 90 4.39 1.45 16.71
N GLU A 91 5.31 1.41 15.75
CA GLU A 91 5.81 2.61 15.08
C GLU A 91 4.77 3.16 14.10
N ILE A 92 4.15 2.31 13.27
CA ILE A 92 3.15 2.79 12.30
C ILE A 92 1.89 3.32 12.99
N GLN A 93 1.46 2.69 14.09
CA GLN A 93 0.37 3.20 14.92
C GLN A 93 0.70 4.60 15.47
N SER A 94 1.92 4.78 16.01
CA SER A 94 2.36 6.06 16.52
C SER A 94 2.46 7.13 15.43
N LEU A 95 2.96 6.78 14.25
CA LEU A 95 3.08 7.68 13.11
C LEU A 95 1.70 8.17 12.64
N ILE A 96 0.73 7.26 12.48
CA ILE A 96 -0.64 7.60 12.07
C ILE A 96 -1.29 8.53 13.10
N MET A 97 -1.25 8.19 14.39
CA MET A 97 -1.83 9.04 15.44
C MET A 97 -1.17 10.41 15.56
N SER A 98 0.07 10.57 15.07
CA SER A 98 0.82 11.81 15.16
C SER A 98 0.62 12.73 13.96
N HIS A 99 0.43 12.15 12.75
CA HIS A 99 0.47 12.89 11.49
C HIS A 99 -0.86 12.94 10.74
N ASN A 100 -1.72 11.91 10.83
CA ASN A 100 -3.05 11.97 10.25
C ASN A 100 -3.95 12.86 11.12
N GLN A 101 -4.12 14.12 10.72
CA GLN A 101 -4.77 15.14 11.53
C GLN A 101 -6.20 14.75 11.93
N SER A 102 -7.00 14.24 10.99
CA SER A 102 -8.38 13.81 11.25
C SER A 102 -8.44 12.72 12.34
N ILE A 103 -7.58 11.70 12.24
CA ILE A 103 -7.54 10.61 13.21
C ILE A 103 -7.11 11.14 14.60
N LYS A 104 -6.11 12.03 14.63
CA LYS A 104 -5.60 12.62 15.86
C LYS A 104 -6.63 13.50 16.57
N GLU A 105 -7.45 14.23 15.81
CA GLU A 105 -8.48 15.13 16.35
C GLU A 105 -9.70 14.34 16.86
N ASP A 106 -10.06 13.25 16.18
CA ASP A 106 -11.25 12.47 16.48
C ASP A 106 -11.02 11.37 17.53
N TYR A 107 -9.78 10.91 17.73
CA TYR A 107 -9.48 9.76 18.59
C TYR A 107 -8.31 10.02 19.55
N ALA A 108 -8.49 9.61 20.82
CA ALA A 108 -7.48 9.80 21.86
C ALA A 108 -6.32 8.77 21.79
N SER A 109 -6.56 7.62 21.17
CA SER A 109 -5.58 6.53 21.07
C SER A 109 -5.79 5.69 19.82
N TRP A 110 -4.75 4.95 19.42
CA TRP A 110 -4.86 3.96 18.35
C TRP A 110 -5.97 2.93 18.65
N ALA A 111 -6.09 2.49 19.90
CA ALA A 111 -7.10 1.49 20.28
C ALA A 111 -8.52 2.02 20.06
N ASP A 112 -8.77 3.29 20.37
CA ASP A 112 -10.08 3.92 20.14
C ASP A 112 -10.38 4.06 18.64
N TYR A 113 -9.40 4.54 17.87
CA TYR A 113 -9.50 4.62 16.42
C TYR A 113 -9.75 3.25 15.79
N ALA A 114 -8.91 2.26 16.12
CA ALA A 114 -9.02 0.91 15.58
C ALA A 114 -10.35 0.26 15.93
N LYS A 115 -10.89 0.49 17.13
CA LYS A 115 -12.22 0.00 17.51
C LYS A 115 -13.33 0.62 16.68
N SER A 116 -13.24 1.93 16.40
CA SER A 116 -14.18 2.64 15.54
C SER A 116 -14.11 2.14 14.10
N TYR A 117 -12.89 2.03 13.55
CA TYR A 117 -12.66 1.57 12.19
C TYR A 117 -13.11 0.11 11.99
N CYS A 118 -12.75 -0.78 12.92
CA CYS A 118 -13.12 -2.20 12.89
C CYS A 118 -14.53 -2.46 13.43
N SER A 119 -15.42 -1.47 13.48
CA SER A 119 -16.82 -1.71 13.86
C SER A 119 -17.58 -2.56 12.83
N HIS A 120 -17.01 -2.68 11.63
CA HIS A 120 -17.45 -3.57 10.56
C HIS A 120 -16.45 -4.71 10.38
N ASP A 121 -16.89 -5.81 9.81
CA ASP A 121 -16.02 -6.96 9.53
C ASP A 121 -14.92 -6.57 8.55
N ILE A 122 -13.66 -6.75 8.98
CA ILE A 122 -12.48 -6.60 8.14
C ILE A 122 -12.04 -7.98 7.70
N GLU A 123 -11.90 -8.16 6.38
CA GLU A 123 -11.41 -9.41 5.81
C GLU A 123 -10.01 -9.76 6.35
N ARG A 124 -9.80 -11.04 6.63
CA ARG A 124 -8.48 -11.53 7.06
C ARG A 124 -7.56 -11.70 5.86
N HIS A 125 -6.41 -11.03 5.90
CA HIS A 125 -5.38 -11.16 4.89
C HIS A 125 -4.26 -12.11 5.38
N PRO A 126 -3.84 -13.09 4.57
CA PRO A 126 -2.88 -14.11 4.99
C PRO A 126 -1.45 -13.57 5.16
N GLU A 127 -0.67 -14.21 6.03
CA GLU A 127 0.76 -13.91 6.23
C GLU A 127 1.65 -14.23 5.03
N THR A 128 1.24 -15.17 4.19
CA THR A 128 2.05 -15.63 3.05
C THR A 128 1.96 -14.73 1.83
N ASP A 129 0.98 -13.83 1.78
CA ASP A 129 0.73 -12.93 0.64
C ASP A 129 0.38 -11.51 1.14
N ARG A 130 1.36 -10.87 1.77
CA ARG A 130 1.16 -9.57 2.41
C ARG A 130 1.27 -8.42 1.41
N PHE A 131 0.12 -7.97 0.91
CA PHE A 131 0.01 -6.77 0.11
C PHE A 131 0.39 -5.54 0.95
N PRO A 132 1.37 -4.73 0.52
CA PRO A 132 1.74 -3.53 1.26
C PRO A 132 0.61 -2.50 1.31
N CYS A 133 0.66 -1.67 2.35
CA CYS A 133 -0.01 -0.37 2.32
C CYS A 133 0.75 0.58 1.39
N ILE A 134 0.05 1.50 0.74
CA ILE A 134 0.65 2.49 -0.15
C ILE A 134 0.83 3.80 0.61
N SER A 135 2.01 4.38 0.49
CA SER A 135 2.37 5.67 1.08
C SER A 135 3.11 6.54 0.07
N PHE A 136 3.08 7.85 0.26
CA PHE A 136 3.82 8.81 -0.55
C PHE A 136 4.71 9.68 0.32
N SER A 137 5.92 9.92 -0.16
CA SER A 137 6.80 10.88 0.51
C SER A 137 6.23 12.29 0.42
N GLY A 138 6.16 13.00 1.55
CA GLY A 138 5.80 14.42 1.60
C GLY A 138 4.31 14.73 1.46
N ASP A 139 3.44 13.74 1.61
CA ASP A 139 2.00 13.94 1.68
C ASP A 139 1.54 14.30 3.11
N SER A 140 0.25 14.58 3.31
CA SER A 140 -0.34 14.85 4.64
C SER A 140 -0.71 13.58 5.40
N ASP A 141 -1.05 12.50 4.69
CA ASP A 141 -1.45 11.23 5.30
C ASP A 141 -0.35 10.16 5.20
N ILE A 142 -0.15 9.40 6.29
CA ILE A 142 0.85 8.32 6.33
C ILE A 142 0.53 7.21 5.33
N ILE A 143 -0.76 6.87 5.17
CA ILE A 143 -1.24 5.78 4.31
C ILE A 143 -2.34 6.33 3.40
N TRP A 144 -2.15 6.11 2.11
CA TRP A 144 -3.13 6.42 1.08
C TRP A 144 -4.04 5.24 0.77
N ASP A 145 -3.48 4.02 0.74
CA ASP A 145 -4.24 2.79 0.54
C ASP A 145 -3.76 1.64 1.43
N GLY A 146 -4.66 0.72 1.72
CA GLY A 146 -4.41 -0.50 2.49
C GLY A 146 -4.81 -0.40 3.95
N TRP A 147 -5.72 0.51 4.31
CA TRP A 147 -6.24 0.65 5.68
C TRP A 147 -6.86 -0.65 6.22
N HIS A 148 -7.72 -1.32 5.43
CA HIS A 148 -8.27 -2.64 5.79
C HIS A 148 -7.15 -3.67 6.01
N ARG A 149 -6.14 -3.71 5.13
CA ARG A 149 -4.99 -4.62 5.26
C ARG A 149 -4.17 -4.34 6.50
N LEU A 150 -3.92 -3.07 6.80
CA LEU A 150 -3.21 -2.65 8.01
C LEU A 150 -3.92 -3.15 9.26
N HIS A 151 -5.23 -2.90 9.39
CA HIS A 151 -6.00 -3.37 10.54
C HIS A 151 -6.06 -4.89 10.61
N SER A 152 -6.21 -5.56 9.47
CA SER A 152 -6.21 -7.03 9.37
C SER A 152 -4.91 -7.65 9.86
N TYR A 153 -3.75 -7.12 9.45
CA TYR A 153 -2.43 -7.60 9.91
C TYR A 153 -2.21 -7.35 11.40
N ILE A 154 -2.60 -6.18 11.90
CA ILE A 154 -2.51 -5.86 13.33
C ILE A 154 -3.40 -6.80 14.15
N ASN A 155 -4.65 -7.02 13.73
CA ASN A 155 -5.57 -7.93 14.40
C ASN A 155 -5.11 -9.39 14.35
N SER A 156 -4.29 -9.73 13.36
CA SER A 156 -3.67 -11.06 13.22
C SER A 156 -2.31 -11.16 13.95
N ASN A 157 -1.94 -10.17 14.76
CA ASN A 157 -0.70 -10.11 15.56
C ASN A 157 0.60 -10.15 14.75
N HIS A 158 0.59 -9.62 13.52
CA HIS A 158 1.83 -9.49 12.76
C HIS A 158 2.77 -8.50 13.46
N ALA A 159 4.09 -8.76 13.43
CA ALA A 159 5.07 -7.90 14.10
C ALA A 159 5.31 -6.57 13.36
N THR A 160 5.20 -6.59 12.03
CA THR A 160 5.46 -5.46 11.14
C THR A 160 4.30 -5.24 10.18
N ILE A 161 4.29 -4.12 9.46
CA ILE A 161 3.38 -3.80 8.36
C ILE A 161 4.21 -3.46 7.12
N PRO A 162 4.01 -4.15 5.98
CA PRO A 162 4.68 -3.83 4.74
C PRO A 162 4.11 -2.54 4.18
N VAL A 163 4.99 -1.62 3.82
CA VAL A 163 4.64 -0.36 3.18
C VAL A 163 5.45 -0.21 1.92
N LEU A 164 4.77 0.13 0.82
CA LEU A 164 5.38 0.54 -0.43
C LEU A 164 5.25 2.06 -0.52
N GLU A 165 6.35 2.75 -0.25
CA GLU A 165 6.44 4.19 -0.41
C GLU A 165 6.84 4.51 -1.87
N CYS A 166 5.95 5.26 -2.54
CA CYS A 166 6.01 5.60 -3.96
C CYS A 166 6.53 7.03 -4.20
#